data_AF-A0A920K0B0-F1
#
_entry.id   AF-A0A920K0B0-F1
#
_cell.length_a   1.000
_cell.length_b   1.000
_cell.length_c   1.000
_cell.angle_alpha   90.00
_cell.angle_beta   90.00
_cell.angle_gamma   90.00
#
_symmetry.space_group_name_H-M   'P 1'
#
loop_
_entity.id
_entity.type
_entity.pdbx_description
1 polymer ?
#
loop_
_entity_poly.entity_id
_entity_poly.type
_entity_poly.pdbx_seq_one_letter_code
_entity_poly.pdbx_strand_id
1 'polypeptide(L)'
;MIALIAPSDAPAIIYGATGSGKELVAEALHEESRRKGRFITVNCAAIPKELIEAEIFGFEKGAFTGAVKSSTGKFEQAQKGTLFLDEIGDMPADLQTKLLRVLENSVISKVGSNSEIKLDVRIVCATHKNLTEMVASNSFREDLLFRLNVFPIDVPNLSERNEDIPEIIEHFIERKAQKLVLAPAQF
;
A
#
# COMPACT_ATOMS: atom_id res chain seq x y z
N MET A 1 10.27 -10.89 13.39
CA MET A 1 10.51 -9.53 12.84
C MET A 1 9.26 -8.66 12.92
N ILE A 2 8.12 -9.11 12.37
CA ILE A 2 6.85 -8.36 12.36
C ILE A 2 6.46 -7.85 13.77
N ALA A 3 6.44 -8.70 14.79
CA ALA A 3 6.08 -8.33 16.17
C ALA A 3 6.95 -7.21 16.79
N LEU A 4 8.16 -6.97 16.28
CA LEU A 4 9.04 -5.88 16.74
C LEU A 4 8.69 -4.55 16.06
N ILE A 5 8.28 -4.60 14.79
CA ILE A 5 8.00 -3.43 13.95
C ILE A 5 6.53 -2.99 14.07
N ALA A 6 5.61 -3.94 14.23
CA ALA A 6 4.18 -3.72 14.22
C ALA A 6 3.68 -2.71 15.28
N PRO A 7 4.22 -2.66 16.51
CA PRO A 7 3.80 -1.68 17.52
C PRO A 7 4.20 -0.22 17.22
N SER A 8 5.10 0.01 16.25
CA SER A 8 5.53 1.35 15.83
C SER A 8 4.62 1.91 14.73
N ASP A 9 4.38 3.22 14.76
CA ASP A 9 3.65 3.94 13.72
C ASP A 9 4.52 4.41 12.56
N ALA A 10 5.84 4.20 12.64
CA ALA A 10 6.74 4.62 11.59
C ALA A 10 6.46 3.88 10.27
N PRO A 11 6.76 4.51 9.12
CA PRO A 11 6.65 3.86 7.83
C PRO A 11 7.48 2.58 7.74
N ALA A 12 6.97 1.60 7.02
CA ALA A 12 7.70 0.40 6.66
C ALA A 12 7.66 0.22 5.14
N ILE A 13 8.73 -0.33 4.57
CA ILE A 13 8.82 -0.66 3.16
C ILE A 13 9.19 -2.13 2.99
N ILE A 14 8.42 -2.82 2.16
CA ILE A 14 8.54 -4.25 1.92
C ILE A 14 9.11 -4.46 0.52
N TYR A 15 10.30 -5.03 0.46
CA TYR A 15 10.95 -5.42 -0.79
C TYR A 15 10.69 -6.90 -1.08
N GLY A 16 10.59 -7.24 -2.36
CA GLY A 16 10.46 -8.63 -2.79
C GLY A 16 9.83 -8.76 -4.17
N ALA A 17 10.04 -9.91 -4.80
CA ALA A 17 9.52 -10.18 -6.13
C ALA A 17 7.97 -10.07 -6.21
N THR A 18 7.45 -9.90 -7.42
CA THR A 18 6.01 -9.99 -7.67
C THR A 18 5.51 -11.38 -7.26
N GLY A 19 4.42 -11.44 -6.49
CA GLY A 19 3.87 -12.70 -6.00
C GLY A 19 4.60 -13.34 -4.82
N SER A 20 5.60 -12.69 -4.21
CA SER A 20 6.30 -13.23 -3.03
C SER A 20 5.50 -13.16 -1.72
N GLY A 21 4.30 -12.55 -1.73
CA GLY A 21 3.45 -12.41 -0.55
C GLY A 21 3.68 -11.13 0.25
N LYS A 22 4.17 -10.05 -0.37
CA LYS A 22 4.37 -8.74 0.28
C LYS A 22 3.11 -8.21 0.96
N GLU A 23 1.94 -8.40 0.33
CA GLU A 23 0.64 -8.00 0.91
C GLU A 23 0.35 -8.73 2.24
N LEU A 24 0.65 -10.03 2.33
CA LEU A 24 0.48 -10.79 3.58
C LEU A 24 1.36 -10.25 4.72
N VAL A 25 2.57 -9.80 4.38
CA VAL A 25 3.46 -9.16 5.36
C VAL A 25 2.90 -7.80 5.82
N ALA A 26 2.32 -7.02 4.90
CA ALA A 26 1.68 -5.75 5.23
C ALA A 26 0.40 -5.93 6.07
N GLU A 27 -0.41 -6.94 5.77
CA GLU A 27 -1.58 -7.34 6.55
C GLU A 27 -1.16 -7.75 7.97
N ALA A 28 -0.18 -8.64 8.10
CA ALA A 28 0.35 -9.06 9.40
C ALA A 28 0.93 -7.89 10.21
N LEU A 29 1.61 -6.92 9.56
CA LEU A 29 2.06 -5.70 10.23
C LEU A 29 0.90 -4.85 10.76
N HIS A 30 -0.23 -4.82 10.08
CA HIS A 30 -1.41 -4.11 10.52
C HIS A 30 -2.12 -4.85 11.66
N GLU A 31 -2.32 -6.16 11.53
CA GLU A 31 -2.98 -7.02 12.52
C GLU A 31 -2.24 -7.01 13.87
N GLU A 32 -0.91 -7.08 13.85
CA GLU A 32 -0.05 -7.04 15.03
C GLU A 32 0.20 -5.61 15.56
N SER A 33 -0.39 -4.58 14.92
CA SER A 33 -0.22 -3.20 15.34
C SER A 33 -1.19 -2.79 16.45
N ARG A 34 -1.01 -1.57 16.97
CA ARG A 34 -1.94 -0.96 17.93
C ARG A 34 -3.16 -0.31 17.26
N ARG A 35 -3.20 -0.29 15.92
CA ARG A 35 -4.20 0.43 15.15
C ARG A 35 -5.51 -0.36 15.08
N LYS A 36 -6.62 0.36 15.14
CA LYS A 36 -7.99 -0.21 15.12
C LYS A 36 -8.80 0.20 13.89
N GLY A 37 -8.28 1.12 13.09
CA GLY A 37 -8.87 1.51 11.82
C GLY A 37 -8.66 0.44 10.76
N ARG A 38 -9.12 0.73 9.54
CA ARG A 38 -9.10 -0.23 8.44
C ARG A 38 -7.70 -0.38 7.85
N PHE A 39 -7.40 -1.59 7.36
CA PHE A 39 -6.35 -1.81 6.37
C PHE A 39 -6.90 -1.48 4.99
N ILE A 40 -6.36 -0.43 4.34
CA ILE A 40 -6.77 0.01 3.02
C ILE A 40 -5.61 -0.22 2.07
N THR A 41 -5.87 -0.88 0.94
CA THR A 41 -4.86 -1.19 -0.07
C THR A 41 -5.04 -0.32 -1.32
N VAL A 42 -3.91 0.04 -1.91
CA VAL A 42 -3.82 0.73 -3.20
C VAL A 42 -2.66 0.13 -3.97
N ASN A 43 -2.91 -0.43 -5.14
CA ASN A 43 -1.86 -0.84 -6.06
C ASN A 43 -1.60 0.29 -7.06
N CYS A 44 -0.42 0.91 -6.98
CA CYS A 44 -0.06 2.07 -7.79
C CYS A 44 0.12 1.73 -9.28
N ALA A 45 0.40 0.47 -9.62
CA ALA A 45 0.54 0.03 -11.00
C ALA A 45 -0.82 -0.30 -11.67
N ALA A 46 -1.86 -0.60 -10.89
CA ALA A 46 -3.17 -1.01 -11.40
C ALA A 46 -4.12 0.16 -11.72
N ILE A 47 -3.86 1.36 -11.21
CA ILE A 47 -4.71 2.53 -11.39
C ILE A 47 -4.14 3.40 -12.52
N PRO A 48 -4.95 3.86 -13.49
CA PRO A 48 -4.51 4.81 -14.51
C PRO A 48 -3.86 6.05 -13.88
N LYS A 49 -2.78 6.53 -14.50
CA LYS A 49 -1.97 7.64 -13.97
C LYS A 49 -2.77 8.93 -13.78
N GLU A 50 -3.83 9.10 -14.57
CA GLU A 50 -4.71 10.26 -14.54
C GLU A 50 -5.71 10.19 -13.37
N LEU A 51 -5.95 9.00 -12.81
CA LEU A 51 -6.96 8.75 -11.77
C LEU A 51 -6.35 8.48 -10.38
N ILE A 52 -5.09 8.03 -10.32
CA ILE A 52 -4.44 7.63 -9.07
C ILE A 52 -4.43 8.75 -8.03
N GLU A 53 -4.30 10.02 -8.45
CA GLU A 53 -4.39 11.15 -7.52
C GLU A 53 -5.77 11.22 -6.86
N ALA A 54 -6.83 11.21 -7.67
CA ALA A 54 -8.21 11.31 -7.20
C ALA A 54 -8.62 10.11 -6.34
N GLU A 55 -8.12 8.92 -6.64
CA GLU A 55 -8.32 7.72 -5.83
C GLU A 55 -7.64 7.84 -4.46
N ILE A 56 -6.35 8.21 -4.43
CA ILE A 56 -5.58 8.26 -3.18
C ILE A 56 -6.03 9.41 -2.28
N PHE A 57 -6.19 10.61 -2.84
CA PHE A 57 -6.44 11.83 -2.08
C PHE A 57 -7.91 12.24 -2.01
N GLY A 58 -8.77 11.67 -2.86
CA GLY A 58 -10.16 12.12 -2.99
C GLY A 58 -10.26 13.42 -3.78
N PHE A 59 -11.50 13.82 -4.09
CA PHE A 59 -11.76 15.03 -4.87
C PHE A 59 -13.06 15.69 -4.44
N GLU A 60 -13.13 17.00 -4.61
CA GLU A 60 -14.37 17.75 -4.41
C GLU A 60 -15.17 17.86 -5.71
N LYS A 61 -16.48 18.07 -5.57
CA LYS A 61 -17.36 18.35 -6.71
C LYS A 61 -16.81 19.54 -7.50
N GLY A 62 -16.68 19.37 -8.82
CA GLY A 62 -16.17 20.40 -9.72
C GLY A 62 -14.64 20.46 -9.83
N ALA A 63 -13.89 19.54 -9.21
CA ALA A 63 -12.43 19.51 -9.29
C ALA A 63 -11.88 19.29 -10.71
N PHE A 64 -12.62 18.54 -11.55
CA PHE A 64 -12.31 18.28 -12.95
C PHE A 64 -13.60 18.00 -13.73
N THR A 65 -13.51 17.99 -15.07
CA THR A 65 -14.63 17.62 -15.94
C THR A 65 -15.09 16.19 -15.65
N GLY A 66 -16.30 16.02 -15.10
CA GLY A 66 -16.83 14.72 -14.66
C GLY A 66 -16.92 14.54 -13.14
N ALA A 67 -16.36 15.46 -12.35
CA ALA A 67 -16.48 15.48 -10.89
C ALA A 67 -17.88 15.96 -10.44
N VAL A 68 -18.92 15.18 -10.71
CA VAL A 68 -20.33 15.53 -10.42
C VAL A 68 -20.64 15.50 -8.92
N LYS A 69 -19.89 14.71 -8.15
CA LYS A 69 -19.99 14.56 -6.69
C LYS A 69 -18.60 14.56 -6.07
N SER A 70 -18.48 14.89 -4.79
CA SER A 70 -17.23 14.72 -4.04
C SER A 70 -17.01 13.25 -3.70
N SER A 71 -15.75 12.84 -3.59
CA SER A 71 -15.34 11.48 -3.22
C SER A 71 -14.29 11.52 -2.10
N THR A 72 -14.36 10.56 -1.19
CA THR A 72 -13.38 10.38 -0.11
C THR A 72 -12.18 9.56 -0.62
N GLY A 73 -10.97 10.05 -0.36
CA GLY A 73 -9.74 9.38 -0.77
C GLY A 73 -9.40 8.15 0.07
N LYS A 74 -8.44 7.36 -0.40
CA LYS A 74 -7.92 6.18 0.32
C LYS A 74 -7.26 6.54 1.65
N PHE A 75 -6.59 7.69 1.73
CA PHE A 75 -6.07 8.21 3.00
C PHE A 75 -7.17 8.42 4.05
N GLU A 76 -8.28 9.07 3.68
CA GLU A 76 -9.41 9.26 4.60
C GLU A 76 -10.05 7.93 5.00
N GLN A 77 -10.18 6.99 4.06
CA GLN A 77 -10.71 5.66 4.34
C GLN A 77 -9.82 4.86 5.32
N ALA A 78 -8.51 5.15 5.33
CA ALA A 78 -7.51 4.49 6.16
C ALA A 78 -7.35 5.15 7.56
N GLN A 79 -8.18 6.14 7.89
CA GLN A 79 -8.06 6.88 9.14
C GLN A 79 -8.07 5.97 10.37
N LYS A 80 -7.13 6.23 11.30
CA LYS A 80 -6.80 5.41 12.50
C LYS A 80 -6.32 3.99 12.19
N GLY A 81 -6.05 3.71 10.92
CA GLY A 81 -5.65 2.41 10.38
C GLY A 81 -4.35 2.50 9.61
N THR A 82 -4.25 1.70 8.56
CA THR A 82 -3.04 1.57 7.74
C THR A 82 -3.41 1.69 6.26
N LEU A 83 -2.67 2.54 5.55
CA LEU A 83 -2.70 2.61 4.10
C LEU A 83 -1.51 1.81 3.56
N PHE A 84 -1.81 0.76 2.82
CA PHE A 84 -0.84 -0.05 2.10
C PHE A 84 -0.73 0.41 0.64
N LEU A 85 0.46 0.85 0.25
CA LEU A 85 0.79 1.28 -1.10
C LEU A 85 1.65 0.19 -1.78
N ASP A 86 1.00 -0.66 -2.56
CA ASP A 86 1.66 -1.69 -3.33
C ASP A 86 2.21 -1.13 -4.64
N GLU A 87 3.36 -1.64 -5.04
CA GLU A 87 4.16 -1.16 -6.17
C GLU A 87 4.45 0.36 -6.11
N ILE A 88 4.96 0.84 -4.97
CA ILE A 88 5.27 2.27 -4.76
C ILE A 88 6.25 2.84 -5.80
N GLY A 89 7.09 1.99 -6.41
CA GLY A 89 7.97 2.35 -7.52
C GLY A 89 7.25 2.65 -8.84
N ASP A 90 5.92 2.46 -8.92
CA ASP A 90 5.08 2.90 -10.04
C ASP A 90 4.36 4.22 -9.77
N MET A 91 4.53 4.81 -8.59
CA MET A 91 3.92 6.09 -8.24
C MET A 91 4.49 7.24 -9.09
N PRO A 92 3.64 8.03 -9.76
CA PRO A 92 4.05 9.24 -10.49
C PRO A 92 4.80 10.27 -9.62
N ALA A 93 5.76 10.99 -10.20
CA ALA A 93 6.67 11.89 -9.46
C ALA A 93 5.94 13.07 -8.76
N ASP A 94 4.86 13.56 -9.34
CA ASP A 94 3.97 14.55 -8.73
C ASP A 94 3.30 14.00 -7.46
N LEU A 95 2.87 12.73 -7.48
CA LEU A 95 2.32 12.06 -6.31
C LEU A 95 3.36 11.73 -5.25
N GLN A 96 4.59 11.40 -5.64
CA GLN A 96 5.71 11.24 -4.69
C GLN A 96 5.90 12.50 -3.84
N THR A 97 5.78 13.69 -4.47
CA THR A 97 5.89 14.97 -3.77
C THR A 97 4.74 15.18 -2.78
N LYS A 98 3.51 14.77 -3.14
CA LYS A 98 2.37 14.86 -2.22
C LYS A 98 2.49 13.87 -1.08
N LEU A 99 2.88 12.63 -1.35
CA LEU A 99 3.11 11.60 -0.33
C LEU A 99 4.18 12.03 0.68
N LEU A 100 5.26 12.66 0.22
CA LEU A 100 6.28 13.23 1.10
C LEU A 100 5.66 14.25 2.08
N ARG A 101 4.82 15.18 1.58
CA ARG A 101 4.13 16.15 2.45
C ARG A 101 3.20 15.49 3.45
N VAL A 102 2.56 14.38 3.09
CA VAL A 102 1.73 13.59 4.02
C VAL A 102 2.59 13.00 5.13
N LEU A 103 3.74 12.40 4.78
CA LEU A 103 4.66 11.82 5.75
C LEU A 103 5.23 12.88 6.72
N GLU A 104 5.41 14.11 6.26
CA GLU A 104 5.96 15.20 7.08
C GLU A 104 4.92 15.89 7.96
N ASN A 105 3.73 16.14 7.43
CA ASN A 105 2.76 17.02 8.07
C ASN A 105 1.51 16.29 8.57
N SER A 106 1.33 15.01 8.22
CA SER A 106 0.14 14.22 8.53
C SER A 106 -1.15 14.93 8.13
N VAL A 107 -1.14 15.62 6.98
CA VAL A 107 -2.30 16.27 6.38
C VAL A 107 -2.39 15.97 4.89
N ILE A 108 -3.60 15.97 4.35
CA ILE A 108 -3.87 15.97 2.91
C ILE A 108 -4.82 17.10 2.54
N SER A 109 -4.88 17.39 1.25
CA SER A 109 -5.95 18.16 0.63
C SER A 109 -6.53 17.33 -0.53
N LYS A 110 -7.86 17.41 -0.71
CA LYS A 110 -8.52 16.78 -1.85
C LYS A 110 -8.19 17.52 -3.15
N VAL A 111 -8.27 16.83 -4.28
CA VAL A 111 -8.18 17.48 -5.58
C VAL A 111 -9.30 18.52 -5.71
N GLY A 112 -8.94 19.75 -6.10
CA GLY A 112 -9.86 20.88 -6.20
C GLY A 112 -10.21 21.56 -4.87
N SER A 113 -9.54 21.20 -3.76
CA SER A 113 -9.74 21.82 -2.45
C SER A 113 -8.40 22.24 -1.81
N ASN A 114 -8.43 23.38 -1.11
CA ASN A 114 -7.32 23.83 -0.26
C ASN A 114 -7.56 23.52 1.22
N SER A 115 -8.68 22.86 1.55
CA SER A 115 -8.97 22.47 2.93
C SER A 115 -8.06 21.33 3.34
N GLU A 116 -7.33 21.53 4.43
CA GLU A 116 -6.48 20.49 5.02
C GLU A 116 -7.31 19.51 5.85
N ILE A 117 -6.98 18.23 5.73
CA ILE A 117 -7.58 17.14 6.49
C ILE A 117 -6.45 16.46 7.27
N LYS A 118 -6.55 16.48 8.60
CA LYS A 118 -5.59 15.81 9.48
C LYS A 118 -5.73 14.29 9.37
N LEU A 119 -4.59 13.63 9.23
CA LEU A 119 -4.47 12.19 9.13
C LEU A 119 -3.86 11.59 10.39
N ASP A 120 -4.42 10.46 10.78
CA ASP A 120 -3.81 9.49 11.67
C ASP A 120 -3.78 8.17 10.90
N VAL A 121 -2.80 8.01 10.01
CA VAL A 121 -2.68 6.87 9.10
C VAL A 121 -1.24 6.37 9.11
N ARG A 122 -1.05 5.07 9.30
CA ARG A 122 0.26 4.43 9.13
C ARG A 122 0.42 4.10 7.66
N ILE A 123 1.58 4.38 7.11
CA ILE A 123 1.90 4.08 5.73
C ILE A 123 2.80 2.84 5.69
N VAL A 124 2.39 1.83 4.93
CA VAL A 124 3.22 0.67 4.61
C VAL A 124 3.32 0.62 3.09
N CYS A 125 4.52 0.46 2.55
CA CYS A 125 4.74 0.41 1.12
C CYS A 125 5.32 -0.95 0.72
N ALA A 126 5.11 -1.35 -0.52
CA ALA A 126 5.77 -2.51 -1.12
C ALA A 126 6.25 -2.21 -2.53
N THR A 127 7.33 -2.87 -2.96
CA THR A 127 7.85 -2.78 -4.33
C THR A 127 8.74 -3.97 -4.67
N HIS A 128 8.76 -4.35 -5.94
CA HIS A 128 9.78 -5.25 -6.50
C HIS A 128 10.94 -4.50 -7.18
N LYS A 129 10.81 -3.18 -7.38
CA LYS A 129 11.82 -2.35 -8.05
C LYS A 129 12.93 -1.92 -7.09
N ASN A 130 14.13 -1.75 -7.64
CA ASN A 130 15.26 -1.17 -6.92
C ASN A 130 15.10 0.36 -6.82
N LEU A 131 14.58 0.85 -5.68
CA LEU A 131 14.36 2.28 -5.49
C LEU A 131 15.67 3.10 -5.46
N THR A 132 16.79 2.51 -5.07
CA THR A 132 18.09 3.20 -5.07
C THR A 132 18.56 3.48 -6.51
N GLU A 133 18.39 2.55 -7.43
CA GLU A 133 18.64 2.79 -8.87
C GLU A 133 17.64 3.79 -9.47
N MET A 134 16.39 3.76 -9.00
CA MET A 134 15.38 4.73 -9.43
C MET A 134 15.70 6.16 -8.96
N VAL A 135 16.26 6.31 -7.75
CA VAL A 135 16.80 7.58 -7.27
C VAL A 135 17.97 8.04 -8.14
N ALA A 136 18.92 7.16 -8.44
CA ALA A 136 20.05 7.49 -9.31
C ALA A 136 19.63 7.92 -10.74
N SER A 137 18.49 7.42 -11.22
CA SER A 137 17.90 7.78 -12.52
C SER A 137 16.88 8.92 -12.46
N ASN A 138 16.71 9.58 -11.31
CA ASN A 138 15.71 10.63 -11.07
C ASN A 138 14.25 10.20 -11.34
N SER A 139 13.95 8.91 -11.29
CA SER A 139 12.59 8.37 -11.42
C SER A 139 11.89 8.15 -10.06
N PHE A 140 12.64 8.22 -8.97
CA PHE A 140 12.12 8.24 -7.60
C PHE A 140 12.84 9.30 -6.76
N ARG A 141 12.13 9.98 -5.86
CA ARG A 141 12.73 11.01 -5.02
C ARG A 141 13.54 10.41 -3.87
N GLU A 142 14.76 10.90 -3.68
CA GLU A 142 15.66 10.48 -2.60
C GLU A 142 15.08 10.77 -1.20
N ASP A 143 14.51 11.96 -1.01
CA ASP A 143 13.92 12.39 0.26
C ASP A 143 12.72 11.52 0.69
N LEU A 144 11.88 11.14 -0.28
CA LEU A 144 10.78 10.21 -0.06
C LEU A 144 11.31 8.81 0.30
N LEU A 145 12.33 8.31 -0.41
CA LEU A 145 12.92 7.01 -0.09
C LEU A 145 13.44 6.99 1.36
N PHE A 146 14.16 8.04 1.77
CA PHE A 146 14.68 8.15 3.14
C PHE A 146 13.56 8.10 4.20
N ARG A 147 12.42 8.74 3.95
CA ARG A 147 11.25 8.74 4.86
C ARG A 147 10.50 7.41 4.90
N LEU A 148 10.46 6.67 3.79
CA LEU A 148 9.78 5.38 3.71
C LEU A 148 10.66 4.24 4.25
N ASN A 149 11.98 4.34 4.08
CA ASN A 149 12.93 3.27 4.36
C ASN A 149 13.35 3.21 5.85
N VAL A 150 12.45 3.55 6.77
CA VAL A 150 12.70 3.49 8.23
C VAL A 150 12.76 2.04 8.70
N PHE A 151 11.82 1.22 8.24
CA PHE A 151 11.81 -0.23 8.45
C PHE A 151 11.78 -0.97 7.11
N PRO A 152 12.96 -1.26 6.51
CA PRO A 152 13.05 -2.13 5.35
C PRO A 152 12.80 -3.58 5.76
N ILE A 153 11.97 -4.28 4.98
CA ILE A 153 11.64 -5.69 5.18
C ILE A 153 11.81 -6.41 3.84
N ASP A 154 12.74 -7.34 3.78
CA ASP A 154 12.96 -8.16 2.60
C ASP A 154 12.14 -9.46 2.68
N VAL A 155 11.31 -9.70 1.67
CA VAL A 155 10.57 -10.96 1.51
C VAL A 155 11.34 -11.85 0.52
N PRO A 156 11.91 -12.96 0.99
CA PRO A 156 12.72 -13.84 0.14
C PRO A 156 11.87 -14.49 -0.96
N ASN A 157 12.54 -14.86 -2.05
CA ASN A 157 11.91 -15.63 -3.12
C ASN A 157 11.51 -17.01 -2.60
N LEU A 158 10.49 -17.64 -3.20
CA LEU A 158 10.05 -18.96 -2.77
C LEU A 158 11.18 -20.01 -2.86
N SER A 159 12.08 -19.88 -3.83
CA SER A 159 13.27 -20.74 -4.00
C SER A 159 14.28 -20.65 -2.85
N GLU A 160 14.23 -19.58 -2.06
CA GLU A 160 15.11 -19.35 -0.90
C GLU A 160 14.48 -19.86 0.41
N ARG A 161 13.20 -20.27 0.37
CA ARG A 161 12.41 -20.80 1.49
C ARG A 161 11.68 -22.08 1.10
N ASN A 162 12.45 -23.06 0.61
CA ASN A 162 11.89 -24.33 0.12
C ASN A 162 11.15 -25.13 1.21
N GLU A 163 11.48 -24.89 2.47
CA GLU A 163 10.84 -25.50 3.64
C GLU A 163 9.37 -25.10 3.79
N ASP A 164 8.98 -23.91 3.29
CA ASP A 164 7.60 -23.40 3.36
C ASP A 164 6.70 -24.01 2.27
N ILE A 165 7.29 -24.59 1.22
CA ILE A 165 6.57 -25.07 0.03
C ILE A 165 5.48 -26.11 0.38
N PRO A 166 5.73 -27.13 1.22
CA PRO A 166 4.70 -28.10 1.59
C PRO A 166 3.46 -27.45 2.23
N GLU A 167 3.65 -26.56 3.20
CA GLU A 167 2.56 -25.87 3.89
C GLU A 167 1.78 -24.94 2.94
N ILE A 168 2.49 -24.23 2.05
CA ILE A 168 1.85 -23.38 1.04
C ILE A 168 0.98 -24.22 0.08
N ILE A 169 1.47 -25.38 -0.35
CA ILE A 169 0.71 -26.30 -1.21
C ILE A 169 -0.55 -26.78 -0.49
N GLU A 170 -0.42 -27.22 0.76
CA GLU A 170 -1.54 -27.69 1.58
C GLU A 170 -2.60 -26.59 1.74
N HIS A 171 -2.19 -25.37 2.08
CA HIS A 171 -3.08 -24.22 2.16
C HIS A 171 -3.86 -23.98 0.86
N PHE A 172 -3.20 -24.03 -0.30
CA PHE A 172 -3.88 -23.83 -1.57
C PHE A 172 -4.81 -24.97 -1.94
N ILE A 173 -4.47 -26.22 -1.61
CA ILE A 173 -5.34 -27.39 -1.80
C ILE A 173 -6.61 -27.21 -0.98
N GLU A 174 -6.48 -26.92 0.32
CA GLU A 174 -7.63 -26.71 1.22
C GLU A 174 -8.52 -25.56 0.74
N ARG A 175 -7.91 -24.42 0.40
CA ARG A 175 -8.63 -23.23 -0.08
C ARG A 175 -9.40 -23.50 -1.37
N LYS A 176 -8.86 -24.33 -2.27
CA LYS A 176 -9.54 -24.74 -3.51
C LYS A 176 -10.64 -25.77 -3.24
N ALA A 177 -10.38 -26.75 -2.37
CA ALA A 177 -11.36 -27.76 -1.98
C ALA A 177 -12.60 -27.11 -1.33
N GLN A 178 -12.42 -26.16 -0.41
CA GLN A 178 -13.52 -25.40 0.19
C GLN A 178 -14.36 -24.64 -0.85
N LYS A 179 -13.72 -24.06 -1.88
CA LYS A 179 -14.44 -23.39 -2.98
C LYS A 179 -15.22 -24.35 -3.87
N LEU A 180 -14.72 -25.58 -4.06
CA LEU A 180 -15.40 -26.61 -4.85
C LEU A 180 -16.62 -27.20 -4.13
N VAL A 181 -16.55 -27.36 -2.80
CA VAL A 181 -17.67 -27.86 -1.98
C VAL A 181 -18.83 -26.87 -1.92
N LEU A 182 -18.56 -25.57 -2.11
CA LEU A 182 -19.57 -24.49 -2.05
C LEU A 182 -20.16 -24.10 -3.42
N ALA A 183 -19.70 -24.69 -4.52
CA ALA A 183 -20.32 -24.50 -5.83
C ALA A 183 -21.42 -25.56 -6.00
N PRO A 184 -22.73 -25.23 -5.89
CA PRO A 184 -23.77 -26.19 -6.24
C PRO A 184 -23.59 -26.56 -7.71
N ALA A 185 -23.60 -27.86 -8.00
CA ALA A 185 -23.68 -28.35 -9.37
C ALA A 185 -24.96 -27.78 -10.00
N GLN A 186 -24.81 -26.74 -10.83
CA GLN A 186 -25.87 -26.31 -11.73
C GLN A 186 -25.95 -27.39 -12.83
N PHE A 187 -26.85 -28.34 -12.63
CA PHE A 187 -27.43 -29.14 -13.71
C PHE A 187 -28.52 -28.35 -14.40
#